data_AF-A0A445KCV4-F1
#
_entry.id   AF-A0A445KCV4-F1
#
_cell.length_a   1.000
_cell.length_b   1.000
_cell.length_c   1.000
_cell.angle_alpha   90.00
_cell.angle_beta   90.00
_cell.angle_gamma   90.00
#
_symmetry.space_group_name_H-M   'P 1'
#
loop_
_entity.id
_entity.type
_entity.pdbx_description
1 polymer ?
#
loop_
_entity_poly.entity_id
_entity_poly.type
_entity_poly.pdbx_seq_one_letter_code
_entity_poly.pdbx_strand_id
1 'polypeptide(L)'
;MARKVGLNFIGCSIVAMVFIIGVAEATDYIVGEGFGWSVPSNESFYTDWASTKRFFVGDNLIFNISGEHSVGIRTEATYYENCNTSLLTGFTFIGVNGSNSMFRHNIIPPTGPRYFLCTVGNHCERGQKFSISVESHPDSAAPTTLSFRILSAFLSSLAVYFFTVTS
;
A
#
# COMPACT_ATOMS: atom_id res chain seq x y z
N MET A 1 -13.78 28.03 47.76
CA MET A 1 -14.09 26.83 46.95
C MET A 1 -13.95 27.03 45.44
N ALA A 2 -14.03 28.26 44.88
CA ALA A 2 -13.94 28.50 43.43
C ALA A 2 -12.58 28.19 42.76
N ARG A 3 -11.45 28.21 43.48
CA ARG A 3 -10.10 27.95 42.89
C ARG A 3 -9.84 26.48 42.52
N LYS A 4 -10.54 25.51 43.14
CA LYS A 4 -10.39 24.07 42.83
C LYS A 4 -11.20 23.63 41.62
N VAL A 5 -12.26 24.36 41.27
CA VAL A 5 -13.18 24.01 40.17
C VAL A 5 -12.57 24.37 38.81
N GLY A 6 -11.83 25.49 38.72
CA GLY A 6 -11.14 25.89 37.48
C GLY A 6 -9.97 24.97 37.08
N LEU A 7 -9.25 24.41 38.06
CA LEU A 7 -8.09 23.56 37.80
C LEU A 7 -8.49 22.17 37.25
N ASN A 8 -9.60 21.62 37.72
CA ASN A 8 -10.17 20.36 37.21
C ASN A 8 -10.75 20.50 35.78
N PHE A 9 -11.26 21.68 35.41
CA PHE A 9 -11.77 21.95 34.05
C PHE A 9 -10.64 22.09 33.01
N ILE A 10 -9.49 22.66 33.41
CA ILE A 10 -8.30 22.80 32.55
C ILE A 10 -7.66 21.42 32.31
N GLY A 11 -7.57 20.58 33.34
CA GLY A 11 -7.06 19.20 33.22
C GLY A 11 -7.89 18.32 32.28
N CYS A 12 -9.22 18.50 32.26
CA CYS A 12 -10.10 17.76 31.36
C CYS A 12 -9.95 18.18 29.88
N SER A 13 -9.54 19.43 29.62
CA SER A 13 -9.40 19.96 28.26
C SER A 13 -8.08 19.54 27.58
N ILE A 14 -7.03 19.26 28.35
CA ILE A 14 -5.73 18.79 27.81
C ILE A 14 -5.79 17.31 27.45
N VAL A 15 -6.63 16.53 28.12
CA VAL A 15 -6.86 15.10 27.83
C VAL A 15 -7.66 14.90 26.54
N ALA A 16 -8.30 15.93 25.98
CA ALA A 16 -9.10 15.84 24.75
C ALA A 16 -8.29 16.04 23.45
N MET A 17 -7.01 16.44 23.50
CA MET A 17 -6.12 16.44 22.32
C MET A 17 -5.46 15.07 22.10
N VAL A 18 -6.29 14.00 22.12
CA VAL A 18 -5.86 12.65 21.78
C VAL A 18 -5.61 12.57 20.27
N PHE A 19 -4.31 12.49 19.93
CA PHE A 19 -3.72 11.75 18.81
C PHE A 19 -4.53 11.67 17.50
N ILE A 20 -4.22 12.58 16.57
CA ILE A 20 -4.33 12.25 15.13
C ILE A 20 -2.94 11.79 14.69
N ILE A 21 -2.56 10.57 15.07
CA ILE A 21 -1.52 9.85 14.32
C ILE A 21 -2.29 9.19 13.18
N GLY A 22 -2.19 9.77 11.98
CA GLY A 22 -2.63 9.08 10.78
C GLY A 22 -1.79 7.82 10.63
N VAL A 23 -2.38 6.66 10.89
CA VAL A 23 -1.79 5.39 10.48
C VAL A 23 -2.05 5.26 8.98
N ALA A 24 -0.99 5.35 8.18
CA ALA A 24 -1.10 5.02 6.76
C ALA A 24 -1.36 3.52 6.65
N GLU A 25 -2.58 3.15 6.28
CA GLU A 25 -2.97 1.76 6.02
C GLU A 25 -2.65 1.40 4.57
N ALA A 26 -2.03 0.24 4.36
CA ALA A 26 -1.80 -0.30 3.03
C ALA A 26 -3.13 -0.70 2.37
N THR A 27 -3.35 -0.30 1.13
CA THR A 27 -4.55 -0.68 0.39
C THR A 27 -4.37 -2.03 -0.30
N ASP A 28 -5.36 -2.91 -0.18
CA ASP A 28 -5.42 -4.20 -0.88
C ASP A 28 -6.23 -4.06 -2.18
N TYR A 29 -5.56 -4.16 -3.33
CA TYR A 29 -6.19 -4.14 -4.65
C TYR A 29 -6.36 -5.55 -5.21
N ILE A 30 -7.61 -5.99 -5.38
CA ILE A 30 -7.91 -7.24 -6.06
C ILE A 30 -7.81 -7.01 -7.58
N VAL A 31 -6.81 -7.63 -8.21
CA VAL A 31 -6.54 -7.48 -9.65
C VAL A 31 -7.66 -8.10 -10.46
N GLY A 32 -8.27 -7.30 -11.34
CA GLY A 32 -9.43 -7.72 -12.13
C GLY A 32 -10.72 -7.90 -11.33
N GLU A 33 -10.71 -7.60 -10.03
CA GLU A 33 -11.87 -7.69 -9.13
C GLU A 33 -12.58 -9.05 -9.24
N GLY A 34 -13.87 -9.08 -9.59
CA GLY A 34 -14.62 -10.32 -9.72
C GLY A 34 -14.18 -11.23 -10.87
N PHE A 35 -13.44 -10.70 -11.85
CA PHE A 35 -12.89 -11.46 -12.98
C PHE A 35 -11.60 -12.22 -12.60
N GLY A 36 -10.82 -11.67 -11.66
CA GLY A 36 -9.53 -12.23 -11.25
C GLY A 36 -8.41 -12.07 -12.31
N TRP A 37 -7.35 -12.86 -12.18
CA TRP A 37 -6.19 -12.88 -13.07
C TRP A 37 -6.28 -14.04 -14.08
N SER A 38 -6.84 -13.76 -15.25
CA SER A 38 -7.01 -14.70 -16.36
C SER A 38 -6.93 -13.97 -17.71
N VAL A 39 -7.00 -14.69 -18.83
CA VAL A 39 -6.96 -14.04 -20.15
C VAL A 39 -8.31 -13.37 -20.45
N PRO A 40 -8.36 -12.04 -20.61
CA PRO A 40 -9.60 -11.33 -20.86
C PRO A 40 -10.09 -11.53 -22.30
N SER A 41 -11.36 -11.24 -22.54
CA SER A 41 -11.93 -11.15 -23.90
C SER A 41 -11.59 -9.83 -24.60
N ASN A 42 -11.29 -8.80 -23.82
CA ASN A 42 -10.86 -7.48 -24.30
C ASN A 42 -9.43 -7.21 -23.79
N GLU A 43 -8.51 -6.91 -24.71
CA GLU A 43 -7.11 -6.65 -24.39
C GLU A 43 -6.88 -5.44 -23.47
N SER A 44 -7.80 -4.46 -23.45
CA SER A 44 -7.70 -3.28 -22.56
C SER A 44 -8.15 -3.54 -21.12
N PHE A 45 -8.75 -4.70 -20.82
CA PHE A 45 -9.45 -4.97 -19.56
C PHE A 45 -8.65 -4.59 -18.30
N TYR A 46 -7.40 -5.06 -18.18
CA TYR A 46 -6.60 -4.76 -16.99
C TYR A 46 -6.03 -3.34 -16.99
N THR A 47 -5.78 -2.75 -18.16
CA THR A 47 -5.37 -1.35 -18.28
C THR A 47 -6.50 -0.43 -17.83
N ASP A 48 -7.74 -0.72 -18.23
CA ASP A 48 -8.92 0.02 -17.80
C ASP A 48 -9.10 -0.13 -16.28
N TRP A 49 -9.00 -1.35 -15.75
CA TRP A 49 -9.04 -1.60 -14.31
C TRP A 49 -7.97 -0.83 -13.52
N ALA A 50 -6.74 -0.74 -14.04
CA ALA A 50 -5.64 -0.04 -13.39
C ALA A 50 -5.85 1.48 -13.42
N SER A 51 -6.44 2.02 -14.48
CA SER A 51 -6.66 3.46 -14.65
C SER A 51 -7.62 4.08 -13.63
N THR A 52 -8.45 3.27 -12.97
CA THR A 52 -9.40 3.76 -11.95
C THR A 52 -8.79 3.86 -10.56
N LYS A 53 -7.49 3.64 -10.41
CA LYS A 53 -6.81 3.43 -9.12
C LYS A 53 -5.55 4.28 -9.01
N ARG A 54 -5.10 4.51 -7.78
CA ARG A 54 -3.81 5.14 -7.48
C ARG A 54 -3.02 4.21 -6.58
N PHE A 55 -1.78 3.93 -6.95
CA PHE A 55 -0.98 2.92 -6.29
C PHE A 55 0.15 3.60 -5.53
N PHE A 56 0.31 3.26 -4.26
CA PHE A 56 1.37 3.78 -3.41
C PHE A 56 2.34 2.67 -2.99
N VAL A 57 3.57 3.06 -2.66
CA VAL A 57 4.49 2.18 -1.93
C VAL A 57 3.80 1.72 -0.64
N GLY A 58 3.84 0.41 -0.39
CA GLY A 58 3.20 -0.24 0.76
C GLY A 58 1.89 -0.93 0.42
N ASP A 59 1.19 -0.53 -0.64
CA ASP A 59 -0.04 -1.18 -1.09
C ASP A 59 0.21 -2.62 -1.57
N ASN A 60 -0.86 -3.42 -1.65
CA ASN A 60 -0.81 -4.80 -2.10
C ASN A 60 -1.65 -5.01 -3.36
N LEU A 61 -1.12 -5.81 -4.29
CA LEU A 61 -1.87 -6.37 -5.40
C LEU A 61 -2.18 -7.83 -5.09
N ILE A 62 -3.45 -8.21 -5.16
CA ILE A 62 -3.93 -9.56 -4.91
C ILE A 62 -4.39 -10.17 -6.23
N PHE A 63 -3.68 -11.20 -6.67
CA PHE A 63 -3.98 -11.95 -7.87
C PHE A 63 -4.71 -13.23 -7.48
N ASN A 64 -5.99 -13.30 -7.82
CA ASN A 64 -6.77 -14.53 -7.75
C ASN A 64 -6.61 -15.29 -9.07
N ILE A 65 -6.01 -16.47 -9.02
CA ILE A 65 -5.59 -17.24 -10.18
C ILE A 65 -6.35 -18.57 -10.19
N SER A 66 -7.02 -18.87 -11.30
CA SER A 66 -7.61 -20.19 -11.56
C SER A 66 -7.01 -20.77 -12.84
N GLY A 67 -6.51 -21.99 -12.80
CA GLY A 67 -5.85 -22.60 -13.97
C GLY A 67 -4.40 -22.16 -14.11
N GLU A 68 -3.88 -22.22 -15.34
CA GLU A 68 -2.45 -22.02 -15.61
C GLU A 68 -2.14 -20.57 -15.97
N HIS A 69 -1.85 -19.76 -14.95
CA HIS A 69 -1.36 -18.39 -15.13
C HIS A 69 -0.16 -18.12 -14.22
N SER A 70 0.71 -17.23 -14.67
CA SER A 70 1.80 -16.68 -13.88
C SER A 70 1.63 -15.18 -13.70
N VAL A 71 2.39 -14.63 -12.76
CA VAL A 71 2.52 -13.19 -12.53
C VAL A 71 4.00 -12.86 -12.63
N GLY A 72 4.41 -12.33 -13.78
CA GLY A 72 5.72 -11.74 -14.00
C GLY A 72 5.69 -10.25 -13.66
N ILE A 73 6.68 -9.79 -12.89
CA ILE A 73 6.78 -8.39 -12.44
C ILE A 73 8.06 -7.77 -13.00
N ARG A 74 7.94 -6.61 -13.65
CA ARG A 74 9.07 -5.91 -14.29
C ARG A 74 9.03 -4.41 -13.99
N THR A 75 10.20 -3.78 -14.07
CA THR A 75 10.38 -2.32 -14.00
C THR A 75 10.68 -1.71 -15.37
N GLU A 76 11.06 -2.53 -16.34
CA GLU A 76 11.40 -2.11 -17.70
C GLU A 76 10.22 -2.35 -18.65
N ALA A 77 9.84 -1.31 -19.40
CA ALA A 77 8.68 -1.34 -20.30
C ALA A 77 8.84 -2.34 -21.45
N THR A 78 10.06 -2.56 -21.93
CA THR A 78 10.35 -3.44 -23.08
C THR A 78 9.83 -4.86 -22.88
N TYR A 79 9.96 -5.43 -21.67
CA TYR A 79 9.43 -6.75 -21.37
C TYR A 79 7.91 -6.81 -21.45
N TYR A 80 7.24 -5.74 -21.02
CA TYR A 80 5.81 -5.60 -21.10
C TYR A 80 5.35 -5.42 -22.54
N GLU A 81 5.90 -4.46 -23.28
CA GLU A 81 5.48 -4.13 -24.64
C GLU A 81 5.65 -5.30 -25.60
N ASN A 82 6.77 -6.02 -25.48
CA ASN A 82 7.07 -7.15 -26.35
C ASN A 82 6.60 -8.51 -25.80
N CYS A 83 5.88 -8.53 -24.67
CA CYS A 83 5.53 -9.77 -23.97
C CYS A 83 6.72 -10.71 -23.80
N ASN A 84 7.89 -10.14 -23.47
CA ASN A 84 9.12 -10.92 -23.34
C ASN A 84 9.08 -11.72 -22.04
N THR A 85 8.85 -13.02 -22.17
CA THR A 85 8.74 -13.98 -21.07
C THR A 85 10.07 -14.58 -20.64
N SER A 86 11.20 -14.14 -21.22
CA SER A 86 12.53 -14.64 -20.88
C SER A 86 12.85 -14.43 -19.39
N LEU A 87 13.07 -15.52 -18.68
CA LEU A 87 13.32 -15.54 -17.23
C LEU A 87 14.80 -15.28 -16.93
N LEU A 88 15.26 -14.03 -16.98
CA LEU A 88 16.58 -13.67 -16.42
C LEU A 88 16.62 -12.37 -15.61
N THR A 89 15.51 -11.66 -15.42
CA THR A 89 15.47 -10.46 -14.56
C THR A 89 14.06 -10.22 -14.03
N GLY A 90 13.81 -10.59 -12.77
CA GLY A 90 12.60 -10.19 -12.03
C GLY A 90 11.72 -11.35 -11.54
N PHE A 91 11.12 -11.13 -10.36
CA PHE A 91 10.24 -12.06 -9.66
C PHE A 91 9.13 -12.56 -10.57
N THR A 92 8.95 -13.89 -10.58
CA THR A 92 7.86 -14.56 -11.30
C THR A 92 7.21 -15.52 -10.31
N PHE A 93 5.92 -15.32 -10.04
CA PHE A 93 5.10 -16.35 -9.40
C PHE A 93 4.44 -17.18 -10.49
N ILE A 94 4.55 -18.51 -10.40
CA ILE A 94 3.89 -19.43 -11.32
C ILE A 94 2.75 -20.08 -10.54
N GLY A 95 1.50 -19.79 -10.94
CA GLY A 95 0.35 -20.52 -10.44
C GLY A 95 0.49 -21.99 -10.84
N VAL A 96 0.44 -22.88 -9.85
CA VAL A 96 0.60 -24.32 -10.06
C VAL A 96 -0.73 -24.96 -10.47
N ASN A 97 -0.73 -25.47 -11.71
CA ASN A 97 -1.64 -26.44 -12.32
C ASN A 97 -3.00 -26.65 -11.62
N GLY A 98 -4.05 -26.04 -12.18
CA GLY A 98 -5.45 -26.42 -11.93
C GLY A 98 -6.03 -26.09 -10.56
N SER A 99 -5.26 -25.47 -9.66
CA SER A 99 -5.72 -25.07 -8.33
C SER A 99 -6.04 -23.58 -8.26
N ASN A 100 -7.09 -23.23 -7.52
CA ASN A 100 -7.36 -21.84 -7.18
C ASN A 100 -6.25 -21.35 -6.24
N SER A 101 -5.44 -20.43 -6.73
CA SER A 101 -4.29 -19.88 -6.01
C SER A 101 -4.47 -18.38 -5.83
N MET A 102 -3.97 -17.87 -4.71
CA MET A 102 -3.89 -16.43 -4.46
C MET A 102 -2.42 -16.04 -4.33
N PHE A 103 -2.02 -15.04 -5.10
CA PHE A 103 -0.69 -14.44 -5.00
C PHE A 103 -0.82 -12.98 -4.56
N ARG A 104 -0.16 -12.63 -3.46
CA ARG A 104 -0.10 -11.27 -2.94
C ARG A 104 1.27 -10.66 -3.26
N HIS A 105 1.27 -9.54 -3.97
CA HIS A 105 2.46 -8.75 -4.22
C HIS A 105 2.39 -7.43 -3.45
N ASN A 106 3.36 -7.21 -2.55
CA ASN A 106 3.52 -5.92 -1.89
C ASN A 106 4.34 -4.97 -2.77
N ILE A 107 3.84 -3.75 -2.96
CA ILE A 107 4.50 -2.72 -3.76
C ILE A 107 5.62 -2.09 -2.91
N ILE A 108 6.86 -2.48 -3.21
CA ILE A 108 8.06 -1.96 -2.53
C ILE A 108 8.71 -0.82 -3.34
N PRO A 109 9.50 0.06 -2.68
CA PRO A 109 10.29 1.08 -3.36
C PRO A 109 11.17 0.51 -4.49
N PRO A 110 11.56 1.34 -5.48
CA PRO A 110 11.30 2.78 -5.60
C PRO A 110 9.89 3.11 -6.12
N THR A 111 9.51 4.40 -6.14
CA THR A 111 8.35 4.86 -6.92
C THR A 111 8.60 4.66 -8.43
N GLY A 112 7.57 4.91 -9.24
CA GLY A 112 7.63 4.85 -10.70
C GLY A 112 6.89 3.65 -11.30
N PRO A 113 7.11 3.36 -12.59
CA PRO A 113 6.32 2.36 -13.29
C PRO A 113 6.60 0.94 -12.77
N ARG A 114 5.56 0.12 -12.77
CA ARG A 114 5.62 -1.32 -12.57
C ARG A 114 4.76 -2.00 -13.63
N TYR A 115 5.26 -3.11 -14.16
CA TYR A 115 4.61 -3.86 -15.22
C TYR A 115 4.35 -5.28 -14.78
N PHE A 116 3.15 -5.76 -15.06
CA PHE A 116 2.65 -7.08 -14.69
C PHE A 116 2.16 -7.78 -15.94
N LEU A 117 2.56 -9.04 -16.12
CA LEU A 117 2.17 -9.84 -17.27
C LEU A 117 2.13 -11.34 -16.94
N CYS A 118 1.28 -12.08 -17.64
CA CYS A 118 1.34 -13.53 -17.63
C CYS A 118 2.38 -14.02 -18.64
N THR A 119 3.23 -14.94 -18.20
CA THR A 119 4.33 -15.52 -19.00
C THR A 119 3.96 -16.87 -19.63
N VAL A 120 2.69 -17.29 -19.54
CA VAL A 120 2.22 -18.57 -20.06
C VAL A 120 1.73 -18.38 -21.49
N GLY A 121 2.28 -19.18 -22.42
CA GLY A 121 1.84 -19.21 -23.82
C GLY A 121 1.75 -17.81 -24.44
N ASN A 122 0.58 -17.49 -24.99
CA ASN A 122 0.25 -16.19 -25.60
C ASN A 122 -0.67 -15.32 -24.72
N HIS A 123 -0.70 -15.55 -23.40
CA HIS A 123 -1.62 -14.87 -22.50
C HIS A 123 -1.37 -13.36 -22.42
N CYS A 124 -0.10 -12.95 -22.43
CA CYS A 124 0.29 -11.54 -22.40
C CYS A 124 -0.21 -10.79 -23.64
N GLU A 125 -0.01 -11.37 -24.82
CA GLU A 125 -0.41 -10.82 -26.12
C GLU A 125 -1.93 -10.71 -26.23
N ARG A 126 -2.66 -11.61 -25.55
CA ARG A 126 -4.12 -11.58 -25.45
C ARG A 126 -4.64 -10.69 -24.32
N GLY A 127 -3.80 -9.81 -23.80
CA GLY A 127 -4.20 -8.78 -22.84
C GLY A 127 -4.10 -9.16 -21.37
N GLN A 128 -3.53 -10.31 -20.99
CA GLN A 128 -3.26 -10.62 -19.58
C GLN A 128 -2.00 -9.90 -19.09
N LYS A 129 -2.05 -8.56 -19.12
CA LYS A 129 -0.97 -7.64 -18.78
C LYS A 129 -1.55 -6.29 -18.36
N PHE A 130 -0.86 -5.58 -17.47
CA PHE A 130 -1.12 -4.16 -17.19
C PHE A 130 0.12 -3.49 -16.62
N SER A 131 0.08 -2.16 -16.56
CA SER A 131 1.07 -1.35 -15.87
C SER A 131 0.39 -0.48 -14.82
N ILE A 132 1.16 -0.10 -13.81
CA ILE A 132 0.76 0.90 -12.80
C ILE A 132 1.87 1.93 -12.66
N SER A 133 1.51 3.12 -12.21
CA SER A 133 2.46 4.13 -11.74
C SER A 133 2.41 4.18 -10.22
N VAL A 134 3.52 3.80 -9.58
CA VAL A 134 3.64 3.77 -8.11
C VAL A 134 4.10 5.13 -7.61
N GLU A 135 3.37 5.70 -6.65
CA GLU A 135 3.68 6.96 -6.01
C GLU A 135 4.16 6.77 -4.56
N SER A 136 4.77 7.80 -3.97
CA SER A 136 5.02 7.85 -2.53
C SER A 136 3.74 8.22 -1.79
N HIS A 137 3.51 7.62 -0.63
CA HIS A 137 2.35 7.99 0.19
C HIS A 137 2.45 9.46 0.63
N PRO A 138 1.38 10.27 0.55
CA PRO A 138 1.41 11.69 0.93
C PRO A 138 1.81 11.90 2.40
N ASP A 139 1.46 10.96 3.29
CA ASP A 139 1.84 11.00 4.71
C ASP A 139 3.25 10.47 5.01
N SER A 140 3.99 10.01 3.98
CA SER A 140 5.37 9.57 4.13
C SER A 140 6.37 10.75 4.16
N ALA A 141 5.90 11.99 4.01
CA ALA A 141 6.68 13.16 4.40
C ALA A 141 6.98 13.04 5.91
N ALA A 142 8.26 12.97 6.26
CA ALA A 142 8.77 12.68 7.61
C ALA A 142 7.90 13.25 8.74
N PRO A 143 7.77 12.56 9.90
CA PRO A 143 7.03 13.10 11.04
C PRO A 143 7.56 14.49 11.34
N THR A 144 6.73 15.50 11.14
CA THR A 144 7.07 16.91 11.38
C THR A 144 7.78 16.98 12.72
N THR A 145 9.01 17.49 12.77
CA THR A 145 9.85 17.61 13.99
C THR A 145 9.14 18.27 15.18
N LEU A 146 8.03 18.97 14.90
CA LEU A 146 7.06 19.47 15.84
C LEU A 146 6.48 18.36 16.74
N SER A 147 6.19 17.17 16.24
CA SER A 147 5.61 16.06 17.02
C SER A 147 6.54 15.55 18.12
N PHE A 148 7.84 15.41 17.83
CA PHE A 148 8.84 14.98 18.80
C PHE A 148 9.12 16.02 19.89
N ARG A 149 9.14 17.32 19.52
CA ARG A 149 9.31 18.41 20.50
C ARG A 149 8.10 18.59 21.41
N ILE A 150 6.91 18.34 20.86
CA ILE A 150 5.67 18.37 21.62
C ILE A 150 5.62 17.17 22.59
N LEU A 151 6.01 15.96 22.15
CA LEU A 151 6.06 14.78 23.00
C LEU A 151 7.05 14.93 24.18
N SER A 152 8.23 15.50 23.95
CA SER A 152 9.21 15.74 25.02
C SER A 152 8.75 16.82 26.00
N ALA A 153 8.10 17.88 25.52
CA ALA A 153 7.49 18.91 26.36
C ALA A 153 6.33 18.37 27.21
N PHE A 154 5.53 17.43 26.68
CA PHE A 154 4.46 16.78 27.44
C PHE A 154 4.97 15.81 28.49
N LEU A 155 5.98 14.98 28.18
CA LEU A 155 6.59 14.08 29.17
C LEU A 155 7.23 14.86 30.33
N SER A 156 7.87 15.99 30.03
CA SER A 156 8.45 16.86 31.05
C SER A 156 7.37 17.58 31.88
N SER A 157 6.28 18.06 31.26
CA SER A 157 5.16 18.66 31.98
C SER A 157 4.40 17.66 32.86
N LEU A 158 4.21 16.43 32.40
CA LEU A 158 3.59 15.34 33.17
C LEU A 158 4.46 14.94 34.37
N ALA A 159 5.78 14.84 34.19
CA ALA A 159 6.71 14.58 35.28
C ALA A 159 6.63 15.68 36.35
N VAL A 160 6.64 16.96 35.96
CA VAL A 160 6.51 18.10 36.88
C VAL A 160 5.17 18.09 37.62
N TYR A 161 4.08 17.70 36.95
CA TYR A 161 2.77 17.54 37.59
C TYR A 161 2.77 16.45 38.67
N PHE A 162 3.34 15.28 38.39
CA PHE A 162 3.45 14.22 39.40
C PHE A 162 4.30 14.67 40.60
N PHE A 163 5.44 15.32 40.37
CA PHE A 163 6.30 15.80 41.47
C PHE A 163 5.68 16.90 42.34
N THR A 164 4.74 17.69 41.81
CA THR A 164 4.15 18.84 42.54
C THR A 164 2.83 18.50 43.23
N VAL A 165 2.16 17.41 42.86
CA VAL A 165 0.87 17.01 43.44
C VAL A 165 1.02 15.89 44.48
N THR A 166 2.11 15.12 44.45
CA THR A 166 2.37 14.05 45.43
C THR A 166 3.29 14.44 46.60
N SER A 167 3.68 15.72 46.70
CA SER A 167 4.46 16.30 47.82
C SER A 167 3.59 17.27 48.60
#